data_AF-A0AAW2QIN8-F1
#
_entry.id   AF-A0AAW2QIN8-F1
#
_cell.length_a   1.000
_cell.length_b   1.000
_cell.length_c   1.000
_cell.angle_alpha   90.00
_cell.angle_beta   90.00
_cell.angle_gamma   90.00
#
_symmetry.space_group_name_H-M   'P 1'
#
loop_
_entity.id
_entity.type
_entity.pdbx_description
1 polymer ?
#
loop_
_entity_poly.entity_id
_entity_poly.type
_entity_poly.pdbx_seq_one_letter_code
_entity_poly.pdbx_strand_id
1 'polypeptide(L)'
;MCEWGATWLLPGARGLRQGDPMSPYLFVLAMEVLTLILNQFIDQDGGFTYHWRCEDLRLFQLGFADDLLLFSKADLSSIHLFKRGLLEFAELSGLQVNTQKSHIILSRSAAVYRDMLLPILGYQEGHLPLRYLGLPLLASRLTIADCKPILQKIDDRIRGWDGIMLSFTGRLQLIKSVLTALQVYWAMAFILPKSIIKEIEKRLSSFLWKGSSEVGYAKVSWRQVDWVIHYRLRNASIWTVSDCTGSWSWRKLVRLRVNLRPCITYRVGSGDSFSLWHDPWHDLGPLITSFPLGPQHTGTLSSAPLSLVIRDDRWNWPHITDMESIDITHDLPAIHGGRDRIIWTGPRNSFSSAAAYEVYCPSGPKVDCWDLAIRWASTRWRGRHIVTASYRALLASLIYHIWEERNYRIFQQTDRTPALIA
;
A
#
# COMPACT_ATOMS: atom_id res chain seq x y z
N MET A 1 -54.50 0.83 -24.29
CA MET A 1 -54.73 -0.39 -23.51
C MET A 1 -53.93 -1.51 -24.13
N CYS A 2 -52.71 -1.73 -23.63
CA CYS A 2 -51.99 -2.99 -23.79
C CYS A 2 -51.51 -3.35 -22.40
N GLU A 3 -52.18 -4.32 -21.79
CA GLU A 3 -51.84 -4.85 -20.48
C GLU A 3 -50.51 -5.60 -20.56
N TRP A 4 -49.53 -5.12 -19.80
CA TRP A 4 -48.28 -5.84 -19.56
C TRP A 4 -48.53 -6.81 -18.40
N GLY A 5 -49.01 -8.00 -18.74
CA GLY A 5 -49.16 -9.11 -17.80
C GLY A 5 -47.83 -9.54 -17.21
N ALA A 6 -47.75 -9.53 -15.87
CA ALA A 6 -46.61 -9.96 -15.09
C ALA A 6 -46.43 -11.49 -15.18
N THR A 7 -45.40 -11.95 -15.91
CA THR A 7 -44.89 -13.33 -15.77
C THR A 7 -43.42 -13.41 -16.18
N TRP A 8 -42.51 -13.14 -15.23
CA TRP A 8 -41.06 -13.34 -15.39
C TRP A 8 -40.45 -14.20 -14.27
N LEU A 9 -41.22 -15.14 -13.71
CA LEU A 9 -40.67 -16.16 -12.81
C LEU A 9 -40.61 -17.48 -13.57
N LEU A 10 -39.47 -17.75 -14.23
CA LEU A 10 -39.13 -19.11 -14.63
C LEU A 10 -38.96 -19.93 -13.33
N PRO A 11 -39.74 -21.00 -13.11
CA PRO A 11 -39.57 -21.83 -11.92
C PRO A 11 -38.19 -22.49 -11.96
N GLY A 12 -37.34 -22.18 -10.98
CA GLY A 12 -36.01 -22.76 -10.86
C GLY A 12 -36.13 -24.26 -10.58
N ALA A 13 -35.81 -25.10 -11.56
CA ALA A 13 -35.89 -26.55 -11.42
C ALA A 13 -34.72 -27.15 -10.61
N ARG A 14 -33.54 -26.53 -10.64
CA ARG A 14 -32.34 -26.94 -9.89
C ARG A 14 -31.44 -25.74 -9.57
N GLY A 15 -30.87 -25.74 -8.37
CA GLY A 15 -29.87 -24.76 -7.93
C GLY A 15 -30.44 -23.45 -7.42
N LEU A 16 -29.65 -22.76 -6.60
CA LEU A 16 -29.94 -21.42 -6.09
C LEU A 16 -29.30 -20.37 -7.00
N ARG A 17 -29.92 -19.19 -7.08
CA ARG A 17 -29.43 -18.12 -7.95
C ARG A 17 -28.07 -17.62 -7.47
N GLN A 18 -27.08 -17.64 -8.36
CA GLN A 18 -25.76 -17.08 -8.07
C GLN A 18 -25.87 -15.55 -7.88
N GLY A 19 -25.45 -15.07 -6.71
CA GLY A 19 -25.59 -13.67 -6.30
C GLY A 19 -26.79 -13.38 -5.39
N ASP A 20 -27.61 -14.38 -5.06
CA ASP A 20 -28.61 -14.27 -3.99
C ASP A 20 -27.91 -14.26 -2.61
N PRO A 21 -28.14 -13.25 -1.75
CA PRO A 21 -27.55 -13.20 -0.40
C PRO A 21 -27.91 -14.41 0.49
N MET A 22 -29.03 -15.09 0.25
CA MET A 22 -29.44 -16.27 1.02
C MET A 22 -28.80 -17.57 0.55
N SER A 23 -28.38 -17.63 -0.73
CA SER A 23 -27.85 -18.86 -1.32
C SER A 23 -26.64 -19.45 -0.56
N PRO A 24 -25.66 -18.67 -0.08
CA PRO A 24 -24.54 -19.20 0.68
C PRO A 24 -24.96 -19.86 1.99
N TYR A 25 -25.92 -19.28 2.71
CA TYR A 25 -26.38 -19.82 3.99
C TYR A 25 -27.12 -21.14 3.82
N LEU A 26 -27.99 -21.23 2.80
CA LEU A 26 -28.69 -22.46 2.46
C LEU A 26 -27.71 -23.57 2.05
N PHE A 27 -26.66 -23.21 1.32
CA PHE A 27 -25.60 -24.15 0.97
C PHE A 27 -24.84 -24.64 2.21
N VAL A 28 -24.48 -23.76 3.15
CA VAL A 28 -23.84 -24.15 4.40
C VAL A 28 -24.73 -25.11 5.20
N LEU A 29 -26.04 -24.85 5.28
CA LEU A 29 -26.99 -25.76 5.94
C LEU A 29 -27.04 -27.13 5.26
N ALA A 30 -27.02 -27.18 3.93
CA ALA A 30 -26.95 -28.45 3.21
C ALA A 30 -25.64 -29.19 3.50
N MET A 31 -24.50 -28.49 3.55
CA MET A 31 -23.21 -29.10 3.88
C MET A 31 -23.11 -29.56 5.34
N GLU A 32 -23.83 -28.93 6.27
CA GLU A 32 -23.93 -29.39 7.66
C GLU A 32 -24.56 -30.78 7.73
N VAL A 33 -25.57 -31.07 6.88
CA VAL A 33 -26.18 -32.40 6.78
C VAL A 33 -25.14 -33.45 6.39
N LEU A 34 -24.25 -33.16 5.45
CA LEU A 34 -23.15 -34.07 5.11
C LEU A 34 -22.25 -34.35 6.32
N THR A 35 -21.91 -33.30 7.09
CA THR A 35 -21.09 -33.45 8.30
C THR A 35 -21.78 -34.30 9.36
N LEU A 36 -23.11 -34.16 9.52
CA LEU A 36 -23.89 -34.98 10.45
C LEU A 36 -23.94 -36.45 10.03
N ILE A 37 -24.16 -36.75 8.74
CA ILE A 37 -24.16 -38.12 8.21
C ILE A 37 -22.80 -38.79 8.48
N LEU A 38 -21.71 -38.09 8.18
CA LEU A 38 -20.36 -38.63 8.39
C LEU A 38 -20.05 -38.85 9.87
N ASN A 39 -20.42 -37.92 10.75
CA ASN A 39 -20.27 -38.10 12.19
C ASN A 39 -21.06 -39.31 12.70
N GLN A 40 -22.31 -39.45 12.27
CA GLN A 40 -23.15 -40.58 12.66
C GLN A 40 -22.50 -41.91 12.25
N PHE A 41 -21.93 -41.98 11.05
CA PHE A 41 -21.21 -43.18 10.63
C PHE A 41 -19.93 -43.43 11.40
N ILE A 42 -19.17 -42.39 11.73
CA ILE A 42 -17.95 -42.54 12.53
C ILE A 42 -18.29 -43.05 13.94
N ASP A 43 -19.39 -42.60 14.53
CA ASP A 43 -19.82 -43.03 15.86
C ASP A 43 -20.37 -44.47 15.87
N GLN A 44 -20.97 -44.93 14.76
CA GLN A 44 -21.55 -46.27 14.63
C GLN A 44 -20.53 -47.32 14.16
N ASP A 45 -19.77 -47.01 13.12
CA ASP A 45 -18.73 -47.85 12.53
C ASP A 45 -17.42 -47.57 13.28
N GLY A 46 -17.23 -48.22 14.44
CA GLY A 46 -16.01 -48.08 15.28
C GLY A 46 -14.69 -48.48 14.60
N GLY A 47 -14.70 -48.76 13.30
CA GLY A 47 -13.54 -48.99 12.44
C GLY A 47 -12.94 -47.73 11.82
N PHE A 48 -13.55 -46.55 11.95
CA PHE A 48 -12.96 -45.31 11.46
C PHE A 48 -11.73 -44.91 12.29
N THR A 49 -10.62 -44.61 11.61
CA THR A 49 -9.42 -44.11 12.28
C THR A 49 -9.02 -42.75 11.73
N TYR A 50 -8.84 -41.79 12.64
CA TYR A 50 -8.37 -40.45 12.30
C TYR A 50 -6.94 -40.49 11.75
N HIS A 51 -6.59 -39.52 10.92
CA HIS A 51 -5.21 -39.27 10.59
C HIS A 51 -4.44 -38.88 11.87
N TRP A 52 -3.23 -39.40 12.08
CA TRP A 52 -2.46 -39.25 13.33
C TRP A 52 -2.25 -37.79 13.81
N ARG A 53 -2.22 -36.80 12.90
CA ARG A 53 -2.15 -35.37 13.27
C ARG A 53 -3.50 -34.71 13.56
N CYS A 54 -4.58 -35.42 13.31
CA CYS A 54 -5.95 -34.92 13.35
C CYS A 54 -6.76 -35.63 14.44
N GLU A 55 -6.21 -36.67 15.06
CA GLU A 55 -6.82 -37.47 16.12
C GLU A 55 -7.16 -36.64 17.36
N ASP A 56 -6.22 -35.83 17.85
CA ASP A 56 -6.43 -34.95 19.01
C ASP A 56 -7.57 -33.94 18.80
N LEU A 57 -7.76 -33.50 17.55
CA LEU A 57 -8.80 -32.54 17.16
C LEU A 57 -10.08 -33.22 16.67
N ARG A 58 -10.09 -34.56 16.55
CA ARG A 58 -11.13 -35.35 15.87
C ARG A 58 -11.52 -34.77 14.51
N LEU A 59 -10.53 -34.26 13.78
CA LEU A 59 -10.75 -33.56 12.52
C LEU A 59 -10.76 -34.57 11.36
N PHE A 60 -11.90 -34.75 10.72
CA PHE A 60 -12.06 -35.61 9.53
C PHE A 60 -12.52 -34.84 8.29
N GLN A 61 -13.04 -33.61 8.44
CA GLN A 61 -13.57 -32.80 7.34
C GLN A 61 -13.19 -31.32 7.51
N LEU A 62 -12.78 -30.68 6.42
CA LEU A 62 -12.68 -29.22 6.28
C LEU A 62 -13.37 -28.81 4.98
N GLY A 63 -14.30 -27.87 5.03
CA GLY A 63 -15.02 -27.38 3.86
C GLY A 63 -14.94 -25.87 3.73
N PHE A 64 -14.79 -25.38 2.50
CA PHE A 64 -15.02 -23.98 2.16
C PHE A 64 -15.86 -23.92 0.88
N ALA A 65 -17.13 -23.50 1.04
CA ALA A 65 -18.12 -23.64 -0.03
C ALA A 65 -18.11 -25.08 -0.59
N ASP A 66 -17.96 -25.25 -1.90
CA ASP A 66 -17.94 -26.53 -2.60
C ASP A 66 -16.61 -27.29 -2.49
N ASP A 67 -15.53 -26.63 -2.05
CA ASP A 67 -14.23 -27.28 -1.87
C ASP A 67 -14.19 -28.03 -0.53
N LEU A 68 -14.10 -29.37 -0.59
CA LEU A 68 -14.09 -30.27 0.56
C LEU A 68 -12.75 -31.02 0.69
N LEU A 69 -12.18 -31.02 1.90
CA LEU A 69 -11.03 -31.84 2.28
C LEU A 69 -11.46 -32.86 3.32
N LEU A 70 -11.25 -34.14 3.03
CA LEU A 70 -11.52 -35.26 3.94
C LEU A 70 -10.19 -35.87 4.42
N PHE A 71 -10.11 -36.15 5.72
CA PHE A 71 -8.92 -36.68 6.37
C PHE A 71 -9.26 -37.98 7.11
N SER A 72 -8.51 -39.04 6.81
CA SER A 72 -8.54 -40.29 7.57
C SER A 72 -7.15 -40.93 7.57
N LYS A 73 -6.99 -41.99 8.35
CA LYS A 73 -5.93 -42.96 8.12
C LYS A 73 -6.16 -43.63 6.74
N ALA A 74 -5.08 -44.16 6.17
CA ALA A 74 -5.16 -44.90 4.92
C ALA A 74 -5.55 -46.35 5.19
N ASP A 75 -6.83 -46.56 5.43
CA ASP A 75 -7.44 -47.86 5.70
C ASP A 75 -8.72 -48.04 4.88
N LEU A 76 -9.05 -49.31 4.60
CA LEU A 76 -10.21 -49.65 3.78
C LEU A 76 -11.52 -49.23 4.46
N SER A 77 -11.64 -49.46 5.78
CA SER A 77 -12.84 -49.16 6.56
C SER A 77 -13.20 -47.67 6.48
N SER A 78 -12.24 -46.78 6.72
CA SER A 78 -12.46 -45.33 6.67
C SER A 78 -12.81 -44.82 5.28
N ILE A 79 -12.20 -45.37 4.22
CA ILE A 79 -12.53 -44.97 2.84
C ILE A 79 -13.92 -45.46 2.43
N HIS A 80 -14.30 -46.68 2.80
CA HIS A 80 -15.65 -47.18 2.57
C HIS A 80 -16.71 -46.34 3.29
N LEU A 81 -16.41 -45.90 4.51
CA LEU A 81 -17.28 -44.99 5.26
C LEU A 81 -17.48 -43.66 4.53
N PHE A 82 -16.40 -43.02 4.05
CA PHE A 82 -16.53 -41.79 3.28
C PHE A 82 -17.30 -41.98 1.97
N LYS A 83 -17.05 -43.09 1.25
CA LYS A 83 -17.82 -43.40 0.05
C LYS A 83 -19.32 -43.55 0.36
N ARG A 84 -19.66 -44.28 1.43
CA ARG A 84 -21.05 -44.47 1.86
C ARG A 84 -21.71 -43.15 2.21
N GLY A 85 -21.06 -42.32 3.04
CA GLY A 85 -21.59 -41.02 3.44
C GLY A 85 -21.76 -40.04 2.28
N LEU A 86 -20.82 -40.00 1.34
CA LEU A 86 -20.94 -39.16 0.15
C LEU A 86 -22.06 -39.62 -0.79
N LEU A 87 -22.27 -40.94 -0.94
CA LEU A 87 -23.36 -41.49 -1.75
C LEU A 87 -24.73 -41.21 -1.12
N GLU A 88 -24.89 -41.43 0.18
CA GLU A 88 -26.14 -41.14 0.89
C GLU A 88 -26.48 -39.65 0.83
N PHE A 89 -25.48 -38.78 1.04
CA PHE A 89 -25.67 -37.35 0.86
C PHE A 89 -26.04 -36.97 -0.57
N ALA A 90 -25.43 -37.61 -1.58
CA ALA A 90 -25.76 -37.38 -2.98
C ALA A 90 -27.19 -37.81 -3.32
N GLU A 91 -27.68 -38.91 -2.74
CA GLU A 91 -29.06 -39.37 -2.89
C GLU A 91 -30.07 -38.41 -2.24
N LEU A 92 -29.77 -37.89 -1.05
CA LEU A 92 -30.64 -36.96 -0.31
C LEU A 92 -30.67 -35.55 -0.92
N SER A 93 -29.50 -35.02 -1.30
CA SER A 93 -29.35 -33.65 -1.77
C SER A 93 -29.47 -33.49 -3.29
N GLY A 94 -29.28 -34.58 -4.04
CA GLY A 94 -29.12 -34.55 -5.50
C GLY A 94 -27.79 -33.94 -5.98
N LEU A 95 -26.86 -33.59 -5.07
CA LEU A 95 -25.53 -33.09 -5.42
C LEU A 95 -24.63 -34.25 -5.82
N GLN A 96 -23.84 -34.06 -6.89
CA GLN A 96 -22.89 -35.07 -7.36
C GLN A 96 -21.46 -34.60 -7.18
N VAL A 97 -20.60 -35.50 -6.69
CA VAL A 97 -19.16 -35.25 -6.58
C VAL A 97 -18.55 -35.24 -7.98
N ASN A 98 -17.75 -34.22 -8.27
CA ASN A 98 -17.00 -34.17 -9.51
C ASN A 98 -15.75 -35.06 -9.43
N THR A 99 -15.83 -36.25 -10.00
CA THR A 99 -14.74 -37.25 -9.99
C THR A 99 -13.49 -36.80 -10.74
N GLN A 100 -13.60 -35.85 -11.69
CA GLN A 100 -12.46 -35.34 -12.46
C GLN A 100 -11.67 -34.28 -11.68
N LYS A 101 -12.34 -33.51 -10.81
CA LYS A 101 -11.70 -32.50 -9.95
C LYS A 101 -11.30 -33.04 -8.58
N SER A 102 -11.89 -34.16 -8.17
CA SER A 102 -11.63 -34.78 -6.87
C SER A 102 -10.38 -35.65 -6.95
N HIS A 103 -9.50 -35.49 -5.98
CA HIS A 103 -8.22 -36.19 -5.93
C HIS A 103 -8.01 -36.86 -4.58
N ILE A 104 -7.38 -38.04 -4.61
CA ILE A 104 -6.91 -38.72 -3.39
C ILE A 104 -5.42 -38.47 -3.26
N ILE A 105 -5.01 -37.93 -2.11
CA ILE A 105 -3.60 -37.70 -1.81
C ILE A 105 -3.18 -38.69 -0.73
N LEU A 106 -2.32 -39.63 -1.10
CA LEU A 106 -1.79 -40.63 -0.17
C LEU A 106 -0.47 -40.13 0.44
N SER A 107 -0.28 -40.39 1.74
CA SER A 107 1.03 -40.19 2.36
C SER A 107 2.03 -41.20 1.81
N ARG A 108 3.33 -40.88 1.89
CA ARG A 108 4.40 -41.79 1.45
C ARG A 108 4.32 -43.16 2.16
N SER A 109 3.91 -43.19 3.43
CA SER A 109 3.73 -44.42 4.20
C SER A 109 2.53 -45.25 3.74
N ALA A 110 1.53 -44.63 3.12
CA ALA A 110 0.31 -45.27 2.65
C ALA A 110 0.36 -45.72 1.18
N ALA A 111 1.49 -45.50 0.49
CA ALA A 111 1.65 -45.85 -0.92
C ALA A 111 1.40 -47.35 -1.20
N VAL A 112 1.62 -48.22 -0.20
CA VAL A 112 1.34 -49.66 -0.28
C VAL A 112 -0.15 -49.96 -0.49
N TYR A 113 -1.04 -49.12 0.03
CA TYR A 113 -2.49 -49.30 -0.08
C TYR A 113 -3.08 -48.66 -1.35
N ARG A 114 -2.26 -48.00 -2.17
CA ARG A 114 -2.69 -47.25 -3.36
C ARG A 114 -3.62 -48.04 -4.27
N ASP A 115 -3.19 -49.22 -4.69
CA ASP A 115 -3.91 -50.03 -5.69
C ASP A 115 -5.23 -50.59 -5.13
N MET A 116 -5.36 -50.67 -3.81
CA MET A 116 -6.61 -51.07 -3.14
C MET A 116 -7.58 -49.89 -2.95
N LEU A 117 -7.07 -48.69 -2.65
CA LEU A 117 -7.90 -47.54 -2.27
C LEU A 117 -8.44 -46.75 -3.48
N LEU A 118 -7.64 -46.60 -4.53
CA LEU A 118 -8.03 -45.84 -5.73
C LEU A 118 -9.31 -46.39 -6.41
N PRO A 119 -9.48 -47.72 -6.62
CA PRO A 119 -10.68 -48.26 -7.25
C PRO A 119 -11.96 -48.05 -6.43
N ILE A 120 -11.85 -47.92 -5.11
CA ILE A 120 -13.02 -47.79 -4.24
C ILE A 120 -13.73 -46.47 -4.49
N LEU A 121 -13.01 -45.35 -4.44
CA LEU A 121 -13.59 -44.02 -4.64
C LEU A 121 -13.69 -43.63 -6.12
N GLY A 122 -12.86 -44.20 -6.99
CA GLY A 122 -12.84 -43.88 -8.43
C GLY A 122 -12.29 -42.48 -8.74
N TYR A 123 -11.50 -41.91 -7.84
CA TYR A 123 -10.85 -40.60 -8.00
C TYR A 123 -9.43 -40.77 -8.54
N GLN A 124 -8.91 -39.70 -9.16
CA GLN A 124 -7.52 -39.67 -9.60
C GLN A 124 -6.57 -39.47 -8.42
N GLU A 125 -5.38 -40.06 -8.49
CA GLU A 125 -4.32 -39.78 -7.52
C GLU A 125 -3.80 -38.35 -7.69
N GLY A 126 -3.81 -37.58 -6.61
CA GLY A 126 -3.25 -36.25 -6.55
C GLY A 126 -1.87 -36.25 -5.89
N HIS A 127 -1.03 -35.29 -6.25
CA HIS A 127 0.26 -35.06 -5.61
C HIS A 127 0.33 -33.64 -5.02
N LEU A 128 1.01 -33.52 -3.88
CA LEU A 128 1.34 -32.22 -3.31
C LEU A 128 2.60 -31.67 -4.01
N PRO A 129 2.69 -30.36 -4.29
CA PRO A 129 1.75 -29.31 -3.91
C PRO A 129 0.50 -29.20 -4.81
N LEU A 130 -0.68 -29.16 -4.18
CA LEU A 130 -1.98 -28.91 -4.84
C LEU A 130 -2.40 -27.45 -4.60
N ARG A 131 -3.20 -26.84 -5.49
CA ARG A 131 -3.78 -25.52 -5.24
C ARG A 131 -5.12 -25.62 -4.52
N TYR A 132 -5.27 -24.95 -3.37
CA TYR A 132 -6.50 -24.85 -2.58
C TYR A 132 -6.75 -23.40 -2.17
N LEU A 133 -7.96 -22.89 -2.39
CA LEU A 133 -8.33 -21.47 -2.15
C LEU A 133 -7.34 -20.46 -2.77
N GLY A 134 -6.73 -20.81 -3.90
CA GLY A 134 -5.76 -19.93 -4.57
C GLY A 134 -4.34 -19.96 -4.00
N LEU A 135 -4.07 -20.81 -3.02
CA LEU A 135 -2.78 -21.02 -2.34
C LEU A 135 -2.25 -22.45 -2.57
N PRO A 136 -0.93 -22.68 -2.52
CA PRO A 136 -0.38 -24.03 -2.58
C PRO A 136 -0.53 -24.76 -1.23
N LEU A 137 -1.27 -25.86 -1.20
CA LEU A 137 -1.24 -26.83 -0.11
C LEU A 137 0.10 -27.56 -0.13
N LEU A 138 0.88 -27.39 0.94
CA LEU A 138 2.23 -27.92 1.08
C LEU A 138 2.30 -28.84 2.29
N ALA A 139 2.99 -29.97 2.16
CA ALA A 139 3.33 -30.84 3.29
C ALA A 139 4.57 -30.35 4.07
N SER A 140 5.31 -29.40 3.51
CA SER A 140 6.58 -28.88 4.02
C SER A 140 6.56 -27.35 4.14
N ARG A 141 7.67 -26.78 4.62
CA ARG A 141 7.85 -25.32 4.69
C ARG A 141 7.83 -24.72 3.27
N LEU A 142 7.19 -23.56 3.14
CA LEU A 142 7.12 -22.79 1.90
C LEU A 142 8.52 -22.52 1.33
N THR A 143 8.76 -22.97 0.10
CA THR A 143 10.02 -22.70 -0.61
C THR A 143 9.89 -21.49 -1.54
N ILE A 144 11.03 -20.99 -2.00
CA ILE A 144 11.08 -19.88 -2.98
C ILE A 144 10.39 -20.29 -4.29
N ALA A 145 10.47 -21.56 -4.69
CA ALA A 145 9.84 -22.06 -5.91
C ALA A 145 8.31 -22.00 -5.82
N ASP A 146 7.76 -22.31 -4.65
CA ASP A 146 6.30 -22.29 -4.39
C ASP A 146 5.73 -20.86 -4.38
N CYS A 147 6.58 -19.85 -4.26
CA CYS A 147 6.21 -18.43 -4.31
C CYS A 147 6.19 -17.85 -5.74
N LYS A 148 6.58 -18.62 -6.77
CA LYS A 148 6.48 -18.15 -8.17
C LYS A 148 5.07 -17.72 -8.58
N PRO A 149 3.98 -18.42 -8.17
CA PRO A 149 2.62 -18.04 -8.56
C PRO A 149 2.17 -16.67 -8.05
N ILE A 150 2.60 -16.25 -6.85
CA ILE A 150 2.28 -14.90 -6.35
C ILE A 150 3.02 -13.83 -7.16
N LEU A 151 4.30 -14.06 -7.48
CA LEU A 151 5.07 -13.14 -8.31
C LEU A 151 4.44 -12.99 -9.70
N GLN A 152 4.05 -14.12 -10.33
CA GLN A 152 3.36 -14.11 -11.60
C GLN A 152 2.02 -13.38 -11.53
N LYS A 153 1.19 -13.62 -10.50
CA LYS A 153 -0.07 -12.89 -10.31
C LYS A 153 0.14 -11.38 -10.19
N ILE A 154 1.19 -10.95 -9.50
CA ILE A 154 1.54 -9.53 -9.39
C ILE A 154 1.95 -8.98 -10.76
N ASP A 155 2.81 -9.70 -11.48
CA ASP A 155 3.27 -9.33 -12.83
C ASP A 155 2.09 -9.27 -13.81
N ASP A 156 1.14 -10.21 -13.75
CA ASP A 156 -0.07 -10.23 -14.58
C ASP A 156 -0.99 -9.05 -14.28
N ARG A 157 -1.15 -8.67 -13.01
CA ARG A 157 -1.93 -7.49 -12.63
C ARG A 157 -1.28 -6.21 -13.11
N ILE A 158 0.04 -6.09 -12.98
CA ILE A 158 0.80 -4.94 -13.48
C ILE A 158 0.63 -4.86 -15.00
N ARG A 159 0.87 -5.96 -15.73
CA ARG A 159 0.70 -6.02 -17.18
C ARG A 159 -0.71 -5.68 -17.64
N GLY A 160 -1.73 -6.11 -16.89
CA GLY A 160 -3.12 -5.76 -17.16
C GLY A 160 -3.41 -4.25 -17.08
N TRP A 161 -2.53 -3.47 -16.46
CA TRP A 161 -2.63 -2.01 -16.38
C TRP A 161 -1.74 -1.28 -17.38
N ASP A 162 -0.95 -2.00 -18.19
CA ASP A 162 0.03 -1.38 -19.09
C ASP A 162 -0.60 -0.53 -20.21
N GLY A 163 -1.85 -0.82 -20.58
CA GLY A 163 -2.62 -0.02 -21.52
C GLY A 163 -3.26 1.24 -20.92
N ILE A 164 -3.21 1.42 -19.60
CA ILE A 164 -3.85 2.55 -18.91
C ILE A 164 -2.77 3.58 -18.57
N MET A 165 -2.93 4.80 -19.09
CA MET A 165 -2.07 5.95 -18.75
C MET A 165 -2.28 6.38 -17.29
N LEU A 166 -1.64 5.66 -16.36
CA LEU A 166 -1.80 5.88 -14.93
C LEU A 166 -0.85 6.97 -14.41
N SER A 167 -1.44 7.95 -13.72
CA SER A 167 -0.68 8.93 -12.93
C SER A 167 0.08 8.24 -11.79
N PHE A 168 1.11 8.90 -11.26
CA PHE A 168 1.86 8.40 -10.10
C PHE A 168 0.94 8.06 -8.91
N THR A 169 -0.01 8.95 -8.61
CA THR A 169 -0.99 8.75 -7.54
C THR A 169 -1.91 7.57 -7.84
N GLY A 170 -2.33 7.39 -9.09
CA GLY A 170 -3.12 6.23 -9.51
C GLY A 170 -2.39 4.90 -9.30
N ARG A 171 -1.10 4.83 -9.68
CA ARG A 171 -0.26 3.65 -9.44
C ARG A 171 -0.09 3.36 -7.95
N LEU A 172 0.16 4.39 -7.14
CA LEU A 172 0.27 4.25 -5.70
C LEU A 172 -1.03 3.70 -5.08
N GLN A 173 -2.18 4.17 -5.57
CA GLN A 173 -3.48 3.68 -5.10
C GLN A 173 -3.69 2.20 -5.47
N LEU A 174 -3.37 1.80 -6.70
CA LEU A 174 -3.46 0.40 -7.14
C LEU A 174 -2.53 -0.53 -6.37
N ILE A 175 -1.32 -0.07 -6.06
CA ILE A 175 -0.40 -0.81 -5.20
C ILE A 175 -1.07 -1.06 -3.84
N LYS A 176 -1.58 0.00 -3.20
CA LYS A 176 -2.18 -0.09 -1.87
C LYS A 176 -3.45 -0.94 -1.83
N SER A 177 -4.34 -0.82 -2.82
CA SER A 177 -5.64 -1.47 -2.80
C SER A 177 -5.62 -2.90 -3.34
N VAL A 178 -4.79 -3.19 -4.35
CA VAL A 178 -4.81 -4.48 -5.05
C VAL A 178 -3.54 -5.29 -4.79
N LEU A 179 -2.36 -4.74 -5.07
CA LEU A 179 -1.12 -5.53 -5.02
C LEU A 179 -0.72 -5.88 -3.59
N THR A 180 -0.87 -4.95 -2.65
CA THR A 180 -0.64 -5.22 -1.22
C THR A 180 -1.64 -6.25 -0.69
N ALA A 181 -2.89 -6.23 -1.14
CA ALA A 181 -3.89 -7.22 -0.72
C ALA A 181 -3.51 -8.66 -1.14
N LEU A 182 -2.90 -8.84 -2.32
CA LEU A 182 -2.39 -10.14 -2.76
C LEU A 182 -1.29 -10.68 -1.83
N GLN A 183 -0.35 -9.82 -1.43
CA GLN A 183 0.70 -10.18 -0.49
C GLN A 183 0.14 -10.51 0.89
N VAL A 184 -0.80 -9.70 1.39
CA VAL A 184 -1.44 -9.92 2.69
C VAL A 184 -2.17 -11.26 2.71
N TYR A 185 -2.91 -11.61 1.65
CA TYR A 185 -3.60 -12.89 1.56
C TYR A 185 -2.66 -14.10 1.70
N TRP A 186 -1.49 -14.06 1.06
CA TRP A 186 -0.48 -15.12 1.23
C TRP A 186 0.17 -15.10 2.62
N ALA A 187 0.43 -13.91 3.17
CA ALA A 187 1.04 -13.75 4.48
C ALA A 187 0.12 -14.20 5.63
N MET A 188 -1.20 -14.22 5.42
CA MET A 188 -2.16 -14.77 6.38
C MET A 188 -2.03 -16.29 6.54
N ALA A 189 -1.65 -17.01 5.48
CA ALA A 189 -1.51 -18.46 5.49
C ALA A 189 -0.06 -18.93 5.71
N PHE A 190 0.93 -18.18 5.20
CA PHE A 190 2.34 -18.59 5.23
C PHE A 190 3.25 -17.49 5.74
N ILE A 191 4.33 -17.90 6.40
CA ILE A 191 5.46 -17.02 6.68
C ILE A 191 6.28 -16.89 5.39
N LEU A 192 6.22 -15.72 4.76
CA LEU A 192 6.92 -15.44 3.49
C LEU A 192 8.43 -15.27 3.70
N PRO A 193 9.28 -15.90 2.86
CA PRO A 193 10.73 -15.68 2.91
C PRO A 193 11.10 -14.21 2.62
N LYS A 194 12.11 -13.69 3.34
CA LYS A 194 12.59 -12.31 3.15
C LYS A 194 13.01 -12.01 1.70
N SER A 195 13.56 -13.00 0.99
CA SER A 195 13.93 -12.87 -0.41
C SER A 195 12.73 -12.57 -1.31
N ILE A 196 11.60 -13.26 -1.08
CA ILE A 196 10.35 -13.05 -1.83
C ILE A 196 9.74 -11.69 -1.52
N ILE A 197 9.75 -11.26 -0.25
CA ILE A 197 9.24 -9.94 0.12
C ILE A 197 10.02 -8.83 -0.59
N LYS A 198 11.36 -8.91 -0.58
CA LYS A 198 12.22 -7.95 -1.31
C LYS A 198 11.94 -7.95 -2.81
N GLU A 199 11.67 -9.11 -3.38
CA GLU A 199 11.41 -9.26 -4.81
C GLU A 199 10.01 -8.75 -5.22
N ILE A 200 9.03 -8.85 -4.32
CA ILE A 200 7.74 -8.17 -4.43
C ILE A 200 7.93 -6.66 -4.34
N GLU A 201 8.61 -6.16 -3.30
CA GLU A 201 8.87 -4.73 -3.11
C GLU A 201 9.59 -4.11 -4.32
N LYS A 202 10.55 -4.84 -4.89
CA LYS A 202 11.24 -4.45 -6.13
C LYS A 202 10.28 -4.27 -7.30
N ARG A 203 9.34 -5.20 -7.51
CA ARG A 203 8.30 -5.09 -8.55
C ARG A 203 7.36 -3.91 -8.31
N LEU A 204 6.88 -3.75 -7.08
CA LEU A 204 6.01 -2.64 -6.69
C LEU A 204 6.70 -1.29 -6.90
N SER A 205 7.96 -1.18 -6.49
CA SER A 205 8.78 0.01 -6.69
C SER A 205 9.00 0.29 -8.18
N SER A 206 9.33 -0.75 -8.96
CA SER A 206 9.48 -0.61 -10.42
C SER A 206 8.19 -0.12 -11.07
N PHE A 207 7.05 -0.71 -10.73
CA PHE A 207 5.74 -0.29 -11.24
C PHE A 207 5.39 1.16 -10.84
N LEU A 208 5.66 1.53 -9.58
CA LEU A 208 5.41 2.88 -9.09
C LEU A 208 6.19 3.94 -9.87
N TRP A 209 7.50 3.71 -10.07
CA TRP A 209 8.41 4.70 -10.64
C TRP A 209 8.47 4.65 -12.17
N LYS A 210 8.59 3.45 -12.75
CA LYS A 210 8.75 3.26 -14.20
C LYS A 210 7.41 3.11 -14.92
N GLY A 211 6.37 2.69 -14.21
CA GLY A 211 5.14 2.24 -14.85
C GLY A 211 5.43 1.04 -15.75
N SER A 212 4.80 1.05 -16.92
CA SER A 212 4.87 -0.01 -17.94
C SER A 212 6.02 0.16 -18.93
N SER A 213 6.78 1.26 -18.82
CA SER A 213 7.93 1.52 -19.68
C SER A 213 9.18 0.88 -19.08
N GLU A 214 9.94 0.13 -19.89
CA GLU A 214 11.25 -0.40 -19.49
C GLU A 214 12.26 0.73 -19.20
N VAL A 215 12.00 1.94 -19.72
CA VAL A 215 12.87 3.11 -19.60
C VAL A 215 12.25 4.10 -18.60
N GLY A 216 12.57 3.93 -17.32
CA GLY A 216 12.16 4.83 -16.25
C GLY A 216 13.22 4.97 -15.17
N TYR A 217 13.64 6.22 -14.91
CA TYR A 217 14.70 6.57 -13.97
C TYR A 217 14.23 6.47 -12.51
N ALA A 218 15.07 5.86 -11.67
CA ALA A 218 15.03 6.11 -10.22
C ALA A 218 15.26 7.60 -9.96
N LYS A 219 14.65 8.17 -8.91
CA LYS A 219 14.78 9.58 -8.55
C LYS A 219 16.26 9.97 -8.34
N VAL A 220 16.76 10.69 -9.35
CA VAL A 220 17.88 11.64 -9.41
C VAL A 220 19.17 11.16 -8.75
N SER A 221 20.08 10.59 -9.54
CA SER A 221 21.49 10.53 -9.15
C SER A 221 22.08 11.94 -9.07
N TRP A 222 23.12 12.16 -8.27
CA TRP A 222 23.80 13.46 -8.16
C TRP A 222 24.17 14.10 -9.52
N ARG A 223 24.43 13.27 -10.55
CA ARG A 223 24.68 13.73 -11.93
C ARG A 223 23.49 14.47 -12.57
N GLN A 224 22.25 14.16 -12.16
CA GLN A 224 21.07 14.87 -12.63
C GLN A 224 20.81 16.17 -11.86
N VAL A 225 21.25 16.28 -10.59
CA VAL A 225 21.26 17.56 -9.86
C VAL A 225 22.24 18.52 -10.54
N ASP A 226 23.43 18.02 -10.87
CA ASP A 226 24.44 18.75 -11.64
C ASP A 226 23.91 19.20 -13.02
N TRP A 227 23.16 18.32 -13.71
CA TRP A 227 22.46 18.69 -14.94
C TRP A 227 21.44 19.82 -14.74
N VAL A 228 20.67 19.82 -13.64
CA VAL A 228 19.74 20.92 -13.34
C VAL A 228 20.51 22.22 -13.12
N ILE A 229 21.62 22.19 -12.38
CA ILE A 229 22.46 23.36 -12.14
C ILE A 229 23.01 23.90 -13.47
N HIS A 230 23.61 23.04 -14.30
CA HIS A 230 24.25 23.47 -15.55
C HIS A 230 23.27 23.82 -16.67
N TYR A 231 22.20 23.04 -16.88
CA TYR A 231 21.33 23.19 -18.06
C TYR A 231 20.03 23.95 -17.78
N ARG A 232 19.49 23.86 -16.56
CA ARG A 232 18.24 24.55 -16.19
C ARG A 232 18.50 25.88 -15.50
N LEU A 233 19.37 25.89 -14.49
CA LEU A 233 19.72 27.13 -13.79
C LEU A 233 20.76 27.93 -14.59
N ARG A 234 21.64 27.31 -15.37
CA ARG A 234 22.65 27.99 -16.22
C ARG A 234 23.46 29.03 -15.43
N ASN A 235 23.92 28.67 -14.23
CA ASN A 235 24.60 29.56 -13.27
C ASN A 235 23.73 30.69 -12.69
N ALA A 236 22.41 30.70 -12.91
CA ALA A 236 21.49 31.56 -12.17
C ALA A 236 21.18 30.95 -10.79
N SER A 237 20.88 31.81 -9.82
CA SER A 237 20.43 31.34 -8.51
C SER A 237 19.02 30.77 -8.58
N ILE A 238 18.77 29.71 -7.80
CA ILE A 238 17.42 29.14 -7.63
C ILE A 238 16.42 30.17 -7.09
N TRP A 239 16.91 31.22 -6.42
CA TRP A 239 16.10 32.28 -5.83
C TRP A 239 15.59 33.30 -6.85
N THR A 240 16.34 33.53 -7.94
CA THR A 240 16.04 34.57 -8.94
C THR A 240 15.51 34.02 -10.26
N VAL A 241 15.59 32.70 -10.48
CA VAL A 241 15.07 32.08 -11.71
C VAL A 241 13.56 32.30 -11.88
N SER A 242 13.09 32.56 -13.11
CA SER A 242 11.66 32.74 -13.40
C SER A 242 10.86 31.45 -13.16
N ASP A 243 9.66 31.57 -12.61
CA ASP A 243 8.72 30.44 -12.43
C ASP A 243 7.72 30.31 -13.61
N CYS A 244 7.80 31.20 -14.60
CA CYS A 244 6.94 31.19 -15.80
C CYS A 244 7.43 30.24 -16.89
N THR A 245 8.68 29.79 -16.82
CA THR A 245 9.32 28.98 -17.86
C THR A 245 9.54 27.54 -17.42
N GLY A 246 9.49 26.60 -18.36
CA GLY A 246 9.78 25.19 -18.12
C GLY A 246 8.55 24.29 -17.82
N SER A 247 8.83 23.03 -17.49
CA SER A 247 7.79 22.02 -17.26
C SER A 247 6.94 22.34 -16.02
N TRP A 248 5.72 21.81 -15.96
CA TRP A 248 4.83 21.99 -14.80
C TRP A 248 5.50 21.61 -13.48
N SER A 249 6.23 20.49 -13.47
CA SER A 249 6.97 20.03 -12.29
C SER A 249 8.09 20.98 -11.87
N TRP A 250 8.81 21.57 -12.83
CA TRP A 250 9.85 22.57 -12.55
C TRP A 250 9.24 23.83 -11.95
N ARG A 251 8.18 24.37 -12.55
CA ARG A 251 7.49 25.56 -12.02
C ARG A 251 6.98 25.34 -10.60
N LYS A 252 6.42 24.15 -10.33
CA LYS A 252 5.98 23.78 -8.98
C LYS A 252 7.15 23.71 -7.99
N LEU A 253 8.29 23.14 -8.39
CA LEU A 253 9.51 23.08 -7.57
C LEU A 253 10.04 24.48 -7.27
N VAL A 254 10.14 25.35 -8.28
CA VAL A 254 10.58 26.75 -8.11
C VAL A 254 9.67 27.49 -7.13
N ARG A 255 8.34 27.30 -7.21
CA ARG A 255 7.39 27.94 -6.28
C ARG A 255 7.56 27.48 -4.82
N LEU A 256 8.06 26.27 -4.57
CA LEU A 256 8.34 25.80 -3.20
C LEU A 256 9.45 26.59 -2.51
N ARG A 257 10.31 27.29 -3.26
CA ARG A 257 11.43 28.05 -2.68
C ARG A 257 10.97 29.08 -1.65
N VAL A 258 9.82 29.73 -1.89
CA VAL A 258 9.28 30.77 -1.00
C VAL A 258 8.95 30.20 0.37
N ASN A 259 8.39 28.99 0.44
CA ASN A 259 8.06 28.32 1.70
C ASN A 259 9.30 27.84 2.45
N LEU A 260 10.39 27.54 1.74
CA LEU A 260 11.64 27.07 2.35
C LEU A 260 12.59 28.21 2.73
N ARG A 261 12.42 29.42 2.16
CA ARG A 261 13.27 30.58 2.41
C ARG A 261 13.48 30.89 3.90
N PRO A 262 12.45 30.90 4.77
CA PRO A 262 12.62 31.22 6.19
C PRO A 262 13.46 30.19 6.96
N CYS A 263 13.56 28.96 6.45
CA CYS A 263 14.28 27.86 7.08
C CYS A 263 15.72 27.70 6.58
N ILE A 264 16.18 28.62 5.72
CA ILE A 264 17.50 28.57 5.08
C ILE A 264 18.24 29.89 5.36
N THR A 265 19.35 29.78 6.07
CA THR A 265 20.23 30.90 6.39
C THR A 265 21.55 30.75 5.65
N TYR A 266 22.02 31.85 5.06
CA TYR A 266 23.30 31.92 4.37
C TYR A 266 24.34 32.46 5.33
N ARG A 267 25.36 31.65 5.62
CA ARG A 267 26.48 32.04 6.47
C ARG A 267 27.65 32.44 5.59
N VAL A 268 27.92 33.74 5.55
CA VAL A 268 28.98 34.34 4.72
C VAL A 268 30.34 33.96 5.29
N GLY A 269 31.15 33.33 4.44
CA GLY A 269 32.52 32.93 4.69
C GLY A 269 33.48 33.79 3.86
N SER A 270 34.26 33.12 3.00
CA SER A 270 35.13 33.77 2.01
C SER A 270 34.38 34.55 0.93
N GLY A 271 33.10 34.26 0.69
CA GLY A 271 32.27 34.91 -0.31
C GLY A 271 32.45 34.41 -1.75
N ASP A 272 33.29 33.40 -1.97
CA ASP A 272 33.57 32.89 -3.33
C ASP A 272 32.47 31.98 -3.89
N SER A 273 31.67 31.37 -3.01
CA SER A 273 30.63 30.40 -3.41
C SER A 273 29.27 31.03 -3.57
N PHE A 274 29.06 32.24 -3.06
CA PHE A 274 27.80 32.96 -3.12
C PHE A 274 27.83 34.08 -4.16
N SER A 275 26.72 34.25 -4.87
CA SER A 275 26.52 35.38 -5.76
C SER A 275 26.18 36.64 -4.97
N LEU A 276 26.83 37.76 -5.29
CA LEU A 276 26.58 39.07 -4.69
C LEU A 276 25.11 39.49 -4.86
N TRP A 277 24.56 39.31 -6.06
CA TRP A 277 23.27 39.87 -6.45
C TRP A 277 22.12 38.86 -6.37
N HIS A 278 22.39 37.57 -6.60
CA HIS A 278 21.34 36.56 -6.82
C HIS A 278 21.08 35.65 -5.63
N ASP A 279 22.03 35.53 -4.69
CA ASP A 279 21.83 34.72 -3.48
C ASP A 279 21.32 35.57 -2.32
N PRO A 280 20.42 35.02 -1.47
CA PRO A 280 19.76 35.79 -0.44
C PRO A 280 20.57 35.76 0.88
N TRP A 281 21.81 36.22 0.78
CA TRP A 281 22.73 36.34 1.92
C TRP A 281 22.46 37.59 2.78
N HIS A 282 21.77 38.59 2.23
CA HIS A 282 21.31 39.79 2.92
C HIS A 282 19.88 39.63 3.45
N ASP A 283 19.51 40.40 4.48
CA ASP A 283 18.15 40.40 5.07
C ASP A 283 17.09 40.89 4.08
N LEU A 284 17.48 41.74 3.13
CA LEU A 284 16.67 42.19 2.00
C LEU A 284 16.39 41.09 0.95
N GLY A 285 16.95 39.88 1.14
CA GLY A 285 16.87 38.79 0.16
C GLY A 285 17.88 38.97 -0.99
N PRO A 286 17.63 38.38 -2.18
CA PRO A 286 18.50 38.57 -3.34
C PRO A 286 18.46 40.04 -3.77
N LEU A 287 19.60 40.73 -3.68
CA LEU A 287 19.71 42.17 -3.92
C LEU A 287 19.22 42.59 -5.31
N ILE A 288 19.36 41.72 -6.33
CA ILE A 288 18.87 42.01 -7.69
C ILE A 288 17.34 42.18 -7.76
N THR A 289 16.60 41.64 -6.79
CA THR A 289 15.14 41.72 -6.76
C THR A 289 14.70 43.10 -6.27
N SER A 290 15.39 43.63 -5.26
CA SER A 290 15.10 44.94 -4.67
C SER A 290 15.79 46.08 -5.42
N PHE A 291 16.96 45.82 -6.01
CA PHE A 291 17.78 46.79 -6.74
C PHE A 291 18.18 46.25 -8.13
N PRO A 292 17.25 46.24 -9.12
CA PRO A 292 17.50 45.67 -10.44
C PRO A 292 18.66 46.33 -11.20
N LEU A 293 18.89 47.63 -10.98
CA LEU A 293 19.99 48.42 -11.57
C LEU A 293 21.25 48.45 -10.71
N GLY A 294 21.22 47.80 -9.54
CA GLY A 294 22.33 47.79 -8.58
C GLY A 294 23.70 47.42 -9.18
N PRO A 295 23.82 46.38 -10.05
CA PRO A 295 25.10 46.08 -10.71
C PRO A 295 25.66 47.24 -11.52
N GLN A 296 24.80 47.98 -12.23
CA GLN A 296 25.22 49.13 -13.04
C GLN A 296 25.64 50.31 -12.16
N HIS A 297 24.86 50.60 -11.12
CA HIS A 297 25.11 51.71 -10.19
C HIS A 297 26.37 51.52 -9.33
N THR A 298 26.75 50.25 -9.07
CA THR A 298 27.95 49.87 -8.31
C THR A 298 29.16 49.56 -9.18
N GLY A 299 29.01 49.56 -10.51
CA GLY A 299 30.07 49.16 -11.45
C GLY A 299 30.46 47.68 -11.33
N THR A 300 29.56 46.81 -10.88
CA THR A 300 29.79 45.37 -10.69
C THR A 300 29.08 44.53 -11.75
N LEU A 301 29.58 43.32 -11.98
CA LEU A 301 28.91 42.36 -12.85
C LEU A 301 27.71 41.72 -12.13
N SER A 302 26.62 41.45 -12.84
CA SER A 302 25.46 40.73 -12.25
C SER A 302 25.84 39.34 -11.74
N SER A 303 26.87 38.71 -12.33
CA SER A 303 27.44 37.43 -11.92
C SER A 303 28.58 37.55 -10.91
N ALA A 304 28.81 38.74 -10.31
CA ALA A 304 29.90 38.95 -9.38
C ALA A 304 29.76 38.03 -8.14
N PRO A 305 30.87 37.42 -7.69
CA PRO A 305 30.90 36.70 -6.41
C PRO A 305 30.81 37.70 -5.25
N LEU A 306 30.31 37.23 -4.11
CA LEU A 306 30.23 38.03 -2.88
C LEU A 306 31.60 38.44 -2.36
N SER A 307 32.65 37.67 -2.65
CA SER A 307 34.04 38.00 -2.28
C SER A 307 34.55 39.30 -2.90
N LEU A 308 33.91 39.83 -3.94
CA LEU A 308 34.26 41.13 -4.51
C LEU A 308 34.15 42.28 -3.50
N VAL A 309 33.17 42.20 -2.59
CA VAL A 309 32.89 43.24 -1.58
C VAL A 309 33.38 42.84 -0.19
N ILE A 310 34.23 41.82 -0.10
CA ILE A 310 34.84 41.35 1.16
C ILE A 310 36.36 41.50 1.04
N ARG A 311 36.97 42.27 1.95
CA ARG A 311 38.44 42.37 2.09
C ARG A 311 38.82 42.34 3.57
N ASP A 312 39.77 41.48 3.91
CA ASP A 312 40.26 41.30 5.29
C ASP A 312 39.12 41.08 6.31
N ASP A 313 38.18 40.19 5.98
CA ASP A 313 36.97 39.88 6.77
C ASP A 313 36.08 41.11 7.07
N ARG A 314 36.16 42.15 6.24
CA ARG A 314 35.34 43.36 6.33
C ARG A 314 34.63 43.64 5.01
N TRP A 315 33.44 44.21 5.12
CA TRP A 315 32.68 44.69 3.98
C TRP A 315 33.37 45.92 3.37
N ASN A 316 33.67 45.84 2.08
CA ASN A 316 34.30 46.89 1.31
C ASN A 316 33.52 47.09 0.01
N TRP A 317 32.48 47.90 0.08
CA TRP A 317 31.62 48.19 -1.06
C TRP A 317 32.25 49.25 -1.98
N PRO A 318 32.16 49.08 -3.31
CA PRO A 318 32.47 50.16 -4.24
C PRO A 318 31.54 51.35 -3.98
N HIS A 319 31.97 52.54 -4.40
CA HIS A 319 31.20 53.77 -4.19
C HIS A 319 29.79 53.63 -4.79
N ILE A 320 28.77 53.55 -3.95
CA ILE A 320 27.37 53.49 -4.36
C ILE A 320 26.97 54.90 -4.80
N THR A 321 26.63 55.05 -6.08
CA THR A 321 26.31 56.36 -6.69
C THR A 321 24.86 56.76 -6.50
N ASP A 322 24.02 55.84 -6.03
CA ASP A 322 22.56 55.95 -6.00
C ASP A 322 22.05 55.94 -4.55
N MET A 323 21.16 56.89 -4.23
CA MET A 323 20.60 57.06 -2.89
C MET A 323 19.67 55.90 -2.51
N GLU A 324 19.04 55.23 -3.49
CA GLU A 324 18.19 54.06 -3.25
C GLU A 324 18.99 52.82 -2.83
N SER A 325 20.24 52.70 -3.30
CA SER A 325 21.09 51.54 -3.02
C SER A 325 21.87 51.63 -1.69
N ILE A 326 21.73 52.74 -0.94
CA ILE A 326 22.40 52.94 0.36
C ILE A 326 21.97 51.89 1.38
N ASP A 327 20.71 51.46 1.32
CA ASP A 327 20.14 50.46 2.23
C ASP A 327 20.87 49.11 2.15
N ILE A 328 21.58 48.82 1.05
CA ILE A 328 22.42 47.62 0.90
C ILE A 328 23.55 47.60 1.94
N THR A 329 24.04 48.78 2.34
CA THR A 329 25.14 48.92 3.30
C THR A 329 24.67 49.04 4.75
N HIS A 330 23.35 49.07 4.96
CA HIS A 330 22.75 49.08 6.29
C HIS A 330 22.60 47.65 6.80
N ASP A 331 22.95 47.42 8.08
CA ASP A 331 22.78 46.13 8.76
C ASP A 331 23.38 44.91 8.03
N LEU A 332 24.62 45.05 7.54
CA LEU A 332 25.33 43.97 6.87
C LEU A 332 25.58 42.76 7.80
N PRO A 333 25.37 41.52 7.32
CA PRO A 333 25.57 40.32 8.11
C PRO A 333 27.03 40.12 8.50
N ALA A 334 27.26 39.47 9.64
CA ALA A 334 28.61 39.18 10.10
C ALA A 334 29.34 38.23 9.14
N ILE A 335 30.57 38.59 8.75
CA ILE A 335 31.46 37.72 7.97
C ILE A 335 32.10 36.72 8.95
N HIS A 336 32.03 35.44 8.62
CA HIS A 336 32.64 34.39 9.42
C HIS A 336 33.89 33.87 8.72
N GLY A 337 34.97 33.60 9.46
CA GLY A 337 36.14 32.98 8.86
C GLY A 337 35.83 31.59 8.27
N GLY A 338 36.44 31.26 7.12
CA GLY A 338 36.33 29.95 6.46
C GLY A 338 35.49 29.96 5.18
N ARG A 339 34.95 28.80 4.79
CA ARG A 339 34.13 28.66 3.56
C ARG A 339 32.67 29.01 3.81
N ASP A 340 32.03 29.57 2.79
CA ASP A 340 30.60 29.83 2.72
C ASP A 340 29.76 28.59 3.03
N ARG A 341 28.68 28.75 3.81
CA ARG A 341 27.78 27.64 4.17
C ARG A 341 26.32 28.03 4.15
N ILE A 342 25.50 27.15 3.61
CA ILE A 342 24.04 27.24 3.71
C ILE A 342 23.59 26.38 4.90
N ILE A 343 22.90 26.98 5.86
CA ILE A 343 22.50 26.36 7.11
C ILE A 343 20.98 26.22 7.14
N TRP A 344 20.52 25.04 7.52
CA TRP A 344 19.10 24.80 7.79
C TRP A 344 18.76 25.23 9.21
N THR A 345 17.82 26.17 9.32
CA THR A 345 17.28 26.72 10.58
C THR A 345 15.83 26.32 10.81
N GLY A 346 15.27 25.47 9.95
CA GLY A 346 13.95 24.90 10.13
C GLY A 346 13.89 23.81 11.23
N PRO A 347 12.76 23.08 11.31
CA PRO A 347 12.55 22.03 12.30
C PRO A 347 13.74 21.06 12.40
N ARG A 348 14.03 20.60 13.62
CA ARG A 348 15.05 19.59 13.95
C ARG A 348 16.52 20.04 13.77
N ASN A 349 16.78 21.35 13.60
CA ASN A 349 18.11 21.98 13.55
C ASN A 349 19.11 21.33 12.57
N SER A 350 18.63 20.51 11.64
CA SER A 350 19.43 19.78 10.66
C SER A 350 18.56 19.44 9.45
N PHE A 351 19.14 19.56 8.26
CA PHE A 351 18.40 19.30 7.04
C PHE A 351 18.11 17.80 6.91
N SER A 352 16.83 17.45 6.76
CA SER A 352 16.38 16.13 6.34
C SER A 352 15.14 16.29 5.47
N SER A 353 14.86 15.30 4.62
CA SER A 353 13.62 15.28 3.82
C SER A 353 12.37 15.31 4.71
N ALA A 354 12.43 14.71 5.91
CA ALA A 354 11.37 14.77 6.91
C ALA A 354 11.19 16.19 7.48
N ALA A 355 12.28 16.88 7.84
CA ALA A 355 12.22 18.25 8.35
C ALA A 355 11.68 19.23 7.29
N ALA A 356 12.12 19.09 6.04
CA ALA A 356 11.61 19.90 4.93
C ALA A 356 10.12 19.63 4.65
N TYR A 357 9.68 18.37 4.78
CA TYR A 357 8.27 18.02 4.65
C TYR A 357 7.40 18.59 5.78
N GLU A 358 7.93 18.64 7.01
CA GLU A 358 7.25 19.21 8.18
C GLU A 358 7.00 20.73 8.03
N VAL A 359 7.91 21.46 7.37
CA VAL A 359 7.72 22.88 7.00
C VAL A 359 6.62 23.04 5.96
N TYR A 360 6.58 22.16 4.96
CA TYR A 360 5.62 22.24 3.86
C TYR A 360 4.21 21.77 4.26
N CYS A 361 4.12 20.75 5.11
CA CYS A 361 2.91 20.19 5.66
C CYS A 361 3.03 20.17 7.20
N PRO A 362 2.68 21.27 7.89
CA PRO A 362 2.68 21.29 9.34
C PRO A 362 1.78 20.17 9.86
N SER A 363 2.25 19.46 10.89
CA SER A 363 1.47 18.40 11.51
C SER A 363 0.16 18.99 12.03
N GLY A 364 -0.97 18.46 11.56
CA GLY A 364 -2.28 18.81 12.10
C GLY A 364 -2.37 18.49 13.60
N PRO A 365 -3.39 18.98 14.31
CA PRO A 365 -3.57 18.72 15.73
C PRO A 365 -3.50 17.22 15.98
N LYS A 366 -2.57 16.80 16.86
CA LYS A 366 -2.54 15.42 17.35
C LYS A 366 -3.86 15.19 18.06
N VAL A 367 -4.66 14.28 17.51
CA VAL A 367 -5.94 13.91 18.10
C VAL A 367 -5.65 12.95 19.26
N ASP A 368 -5.30 13.51 20.42
CA ASP A 368 -4.94 12.76 21.64
C ASP A 368 -6.06 11.81 22.11
N CYS A 369 -7.31 12.08 21.71
CA CYS A 369 -8.44 11.25 22.13
C CYS A 369 -8.39 9.84 21.54
N TRP A 370 -7.77 9.62 20.38
CA TRP A 370 -7.74 8.29 19.77
C TRP A 370 -6.81 7.34 20.51
N ASP A 371 -5.62 7.77 20.92
CA ASP A 371 -4.72 6.91 21.68
C ASP A 371 -5.28 6.58 23.07
N LEU A 372 -5.95 7.54 23.73
CA LEU A 372 -6.61 7.30 25.00
C LEU A 372 -7.82 6.37 24.85
N ALA A 373 -8.64 6.58 23.80
CA ALA A 373 -9.81 5.75 23.50
C ALA A 373 -9.41 4.32 23.09
N ILE A 374 -8.34 4.15 22.31
CA ILE A 374 -7.81 2.85 21.91
C ILE A 374 -7.18 2.13 23.10
N ARG A 375 -6.46 2.84 23.99
CA ARG A 375 -5.95 2.26 25.24
C ARG A 375 -7.07 1.87 26.21
N TRP A 376 -8.10 2.69 26.35
CA TRP A 376 -9.29 2.36 27.15
C TRP A 376 -10.05 1.17 26.55
N ALA A 377 -10.27 1.15 25.23
CA ALA A 377 -10.93 0.04 24.54
C ALA A 377 -10.12 -1.26 24.64
N SER A 378 -8.81 -1.22 24.42
CA SER A 378 -7.96 -2.42 24.48
C SER A 378 -7.82 -3.03 25.88
N THR A 379 -8.02 -2.23 26.94
CA THR A 379 -8.01 -2.70 28.33
C THR A 379 -9.39 -3.17 28.80
N ARG A 380 -10.48 -2.51 28.40
CA ARG A 380 -11.86 -2.83 28.83
C ARG A 380 -12.56 -3.85 27.93
N TRP A 381 -12.17 -3.96 26.66
CA TRP A 381 -12.73 -4.92 25.69
C TRP A 381 -11.89 -6.18 25.58
N ARG A 382 -11.51 -6.79 26.70
CA ARG A 382 -10.99 -8.17 26.73
C ARG A 382 -11.99 -9.05 27.47
N GLY A 383 -12.36 -10.17 26.87
CA GLY A 383 -13.36 -11.12 27.41
C GLY A 383 -14.56 -11.38 26.51
N ARG A 384 -15.39 -12.34 26.94
CA ARG A 384 -16.60 -12.84 26.27
C ARG A 384 -17.91 -12.40 26.96
N HIS A 385 -17.83 -11.46 27.91
CA HIS A 385 -19.02 -11.01 28.65
C HIS A 385 -19.96 -10.21 27.73
N ILE A 386 -21.27 -10.35 27.94
CA ILE A 386 -22.29 -9.76 27.05
C ILE A 386 -22.20 -8.23 26.97
N VAL A 387 -21.76 -7.58 28.05
CA VAL A 387 -21.49 -6.14 28.12
C VAL A 387 -20.32 -5.74 27.21
N THR A 388 -19.23 -6.52 27.16
CA THR A 388 -18.12 -6.26 26.24
C THR A 388 -18.48 -6.54 24.78
N ALA A 389 -19.36 -7.51 24.51
CA ALA A 389 -19.86 -7.78 23.16
C ALA A 389 -20.76 -6.65 22.65
N SER A 390 -21.62 -6.10 23.51
CA SER A 390 -22.51 -4.97 23.17
C SER A 390 -21.76 -3.67 22.91
N TYR A 391 -20.72 -3.33 23.69
CA TYR A 391 -19.88 -2.17 23.39
C TYR A 391 -19.13 -2.29 22.05
N ARG A 392 -18.62 -3.49 21.71
CA ARG A 392 -17.98 -3.73 20.40
C ARG A 392 -18.99 -3.66 19.25
N ALA A 393 -20.20 -4.18 19.43
CA ALA A 393 -21.26 -4.12 18.44
C ALA A 393 -21.74 -2.67 18.20
N LEU A 394 -21.91 -1.88 19.27
CA LEU A 394 -22.25 -0.46 19.18
C LEU A 394 -21.17 0.36 18.47
N LEU A 395 -19.88 0.14 18.77
CA LEU A 395 -18.79 0.80 18.06
C LEU A 395 -18.77 0.39 16.58
N ALA A 396 -18.92 -0.91 16.28
CA ALA A 396 -18.94 -1.39 14.90
C ALA A 396 -20.12 -0.78 14.11
N SER A 397 -21.29 -0.68 14.74
CA SER A 397 -22.46 0.00 14.17
C SER A 397 -22.21 1.50 13.94
N LEU A 398 -21.59 2.20 14.90
CA LEU A 398 -21.23 3.61 14.77
C LEU A 398 -20.22 3.84 13.62
N ILE A 399 -19.17 3.01 13.56
CA ILE A 399 -18.16 3.08 12.48
C ILE A 399 -18.80 2.77 11.13
N TYR A 400 -19.69 1.78 11.08
CA TYR A 400 -20.43 1.43 9.87
C TYR A 400 -21.30 2.59 9.40
N HIS A 401 -22.05 3.24 10.29
CA HIS A 401 -22.83 4.43 9.93
C HIS A 401 -21.97 5.61 9.51
N ILE A 402 -20.85 5.88 10.17
CA ILE A 402 -19.91 6.94 9.74
C ILE A 402 -19.35 6.62 8.35
N TRP A 403 -19.01 5.37 8.09
CA TRP A 403 -18.49 4.92 6.79
C TRP A 403 -19.56 4.99 5.69
N GLU A 404 -20.78 4.55 6.00
CA GLU A 404 -21.95 4.60 5.12
C GLU A 404 -22.28 6.05 4.76
N GLU A 405 -22.31 6.94 5.75
CA GLU A 405 -22.63 8.35 5.57
C GLU A 405 -21.50 9.09 4.83
N ARG A 406 -20.24 8.75 5.10
CA ARG A 406 -19.09 9.23 4.30
C ARG A 406 -19.16 8.76 2.84
N ASN A 407 -19.52 7.50 2.60
CA ASN A 407 -19.62 6.97 1.25
C ASN A 407 -20.83 7.55 0.51
N TYR A 408 -21.97 7.68 1.17
CA TYR A 408 -23.14 8.35 0.63
C TYR A 408 -22.79 9.76 0.13
N ARG A 409 -22.00 10.52 0.90
CA ARG A 409 -21.48 11.85 0.53
C ARG A 409 -20.54 11.83 -0.68
N ILE A 410 -19.58 10.90 -0.71
CA ILE A 410 -18.60 10.77 -1.81
C ILE A 410 -19.30 10.42 -3.13
N PHE A 411 -20.35 9.59 -3.07
CA PHE A 411 -21.05 9.12 -4.26
C PHE A 411 -22.23 10.01 -4.71
N GLN A 412 -22.64 11.01 -3.91
CA GLN A 412 -23.73 11.92 -4.26
C GLN A 412 -23.36 13.42 -4.37
N GLN A 413 -22.08 13.80 -4.24
CA GLN A 413 -21.58 15.19 -4.44
C GLN A 413 -22.39 16.29 -3.70
N THR A 414 -22.76 16.08 -2.44
CA THR A 414 -23.41 17.11 -1.62
C THR A 414 -22.43 17.65 -0.58
N ASP A 415 -21.92 18.86 -0.80
CA ASP A 415 -21.13 19.61 0.18
C ASP A 415 -22.03 20.26 1.25
N ARG A 416 -21.52 20.39 2.49
CA ARG A 416 -22.22 21.13 3.56
C ARG A 416 -22.27 22.61 3.25
N THR A 417 -23.42 23.23 3.49
CA THR A 417 -23.48 24.68 3.77
C THR A 417 -22.90 24.95 5.17
N PRO A 418 -22.14 26.05 5.38
CA PRO A 418 -21.34 26.27 6.60
C PRO A 418 -22.13 26.65 7.86
N ALA A 419 -23.44 26.39 7.93
CA ALA A 419 -24.32 27.03 8.92
C ALA A 419 -24.63 26.19 10.19
N LEU A 420 -24.10 24.97 10.31
CA LEU A 420 -24.41 24.07 11.44
C LEU A 420 -23.15 23.53 12.13
N ILE A 421 -22.30 24.47 12.56
CA ILE A 421 -21.40 24.26 13.70
C ILE A 421 -21.57 25.48 14.60
N ALA A 422 -22.55 25.41 15.49
CA ALA A 422 -22.69 26.24 16.68
C ALA A 422 -22.82 25.29 17.87
#